data_AF-A0A926D4D9-F1
#
_entry.id   AF-A0A926D4D9-F1
#
_cell.length_a   1.000
_cell.length_b   1.000
_cell.length_c   1.000
_cell.angle_alpha   90.00
_cell.angle_beta   90.00
_cell.angle_gamma   90.00
#
_symmetry.space_group_name_H-M   'P 1'
#
loop_
_entity.id
_entity.type
_entity.pdbx_description
1 polymer ?
#
loop_
_entity_poly.entity_id
_entity_poly.type
_entity_poly.pdbx_seq_one_letter_code
_entity_poly.pdbx_strand_id
1 'polypeptide(L)' 'MENLTQTDPIAIAVFVVGAIVTFGARWIVDKVFKVPLMKREKVRLWVKGAGILIALVGFLMIMEVI' A
#
# COMPACT_ATOMS: atom_id res chain seq x y z
N MET A 1 20.02 -16.59 -20.65
CA MET A 1 19.56 -15.34 -20.01
C MET A 1 18.08 -15.19 -20.29
N GLU A 2 17.28 -16.10 -19.75
CA GLU A 2 15.82 -16.16 -19.94
C GLU A 2 15.19 -16.16 -18.54
N ASN A 3 14.08 -15.44 -18.36
CA ASN A 3 13.35 -15.15 -17.12
C ASN A 3 13.62 -13.80 -16.43
N LEU A 4 13.60 -12.69 -17.18
CA LEU A 4 13.40 -11.35 -16.60
C LEU A 4 12.05 -10.72 -16.98
N THR A 5 11.17 -11.42 -17.70
CA THR A 5 10.12 -10.78 -18.50
C THR A 5 8.69 -11.12 -18.13
N GLN A 6 8.42 -11.87 -17.07
CA GLN A 6 7.05 -12.09 -16.60
C GLN A 6 6.89 -11.69 -15.13
N THR A 7 7.16 -10.42 -14.81
CA THR A 7 6.63 -9.87 -13.56
C THR A 7 5.11 -9.87 -13.64
N ASP A 8 4.44 -10.57 -12.73
CA ASP A 8 2.98 -10.64 -12.68
C ASP A 8 2.38 -9.22 -12.55
N PRO A 9 1.56 -8.76 -13.53
CA PRO A 9 0.90 -7.47 -13.47
C PRO A 9 0.06 -7.29 -12.20
N ILE A 10 -0.45 -8.38 -11.63
CA ILE A 10 -1.22 -8.38 -10.39
C ILE A 10 -0.33 -7.99 -9.22
N ALA A 11 0.89 -8.53 -9.13
CA ALA A 11 1.83 -8.21 -8.06
C ALA A 11 2.22 -6.71 -8.09
N ILE A 12 2.43 -6.17 -9.29
CA ILE A 12 2.67 -4.73 -9.50
C ILE A 12 1.44 -3.91 -9.07
N ALA A 13 0.24 -4.32 -9.47
CA ALA A 13 -0.99 -3.62 -9.09
C ALA A 13 -1.18 -3.59 -7.56
N VAL A 14 -0.94 -4.71 -6.87
CA VAL A 14 -1.01 -4.80 -5.41
C VAL A 14 0.01 -3.86 -4.76
N PHE A 15 1.25 -3.84 -5.26
CA PHE A 15 2.29 -2.94 -4.77
C PHE A 15 1.89 -1.47 -4.92
N VAL A 16 1.42 -1.09 -6.11
CA VAL A 16 0.99 0.29 -6.42
C VAL A 16 -0.20 0.70 -5.54
N VAL A 17 -1.18 -0.17 -5.36
CA VAL A 17 -2.33 0.09 -4.47
C VAL A 17 -1.87 0.31 -3.03
N GLY A 18 -0.96 -0.54 -2.52
CA GLY A 18 -0.37 -0.36 -1.18
C GLY A 18 0.34 0.98 -1.03
N ALA A 19 1.11 1.40 -2.05
CA ALA A 19 1.76 2.69 -2.09
C ALA A 19 0.74 3.85 -2.05
N ILE A 20 -0.32 3.78 -2.87
CA ILE A 20 -1.38 4.79 -2.90
C ILE A 20 -2.06 4.91 -1.54
N VAL A 21 -2.36 3.79 -0.87
CA VAL A 21 -2.96 3.81 0.48
C VAL A 21 -2.00 4.45 1.50
N THR A 22 -0.70 4.15 1.40
CA THR A 22 0.32 4.70 2.31
C THR A 22 0.48 6.22 2.15
N PHE A 23 0.64 6.72 0.92
CA PHE A 23 0.81 8.15 0.66
C PHE A 23 -0.52 8.91 0.76
N GLY A 24 -1.61 8.29 0.35
CA GLY A 24 -2.98 8.81 0.42
C GLY A 24 -3.61 8.74 1.80
N ALA A 25 -2.95 8.17 2.80
CA ALA A 25 -3.49 7.96 4.15
C ALA A 25 -4.08 9.23 4.77
N ARG A 26 -3.48 10.42 4.53
CA ARG A 26 -4.04 11.69 5.00
C ARG A 26 -5.41 11.97 4.38
N TRP A 27 -5.52 11.84 3.07
CA TRP A 27 -6.78 12.04 2.35
C TRP A 27 -7.84 11.02 2.79
N ILE A 28 -7.45 9.74 2.92
CA ILE A 28 -8.34 8.67 3.38
C ILE A 28 -8.89 8.97 4.79
N VAL A 29 -8.03 9.35 5.72
CA VAL A 29 -8.43 9.68 7.10
C VAL A 29 -9.33 10.92 7.15
N ASP A 30 -9.02 11.94 6.35
CA ASP A 30 -9.72 13.22 6.38
C ASP A 30 -11.06 13.19 5.61
N LYS A 31 -11.12 12.48 4.47
CA LYS A 31 -12.28 12.45 3.58
C LYS A 31 -13.16 11.21 3.70
N VAL A 32 -12.56 10.03 3.90
CA VAL A 32 -13.30 8.76 3.98
C VAL A 32 -13.76 8.52 5.42
N PHE A 33 -12.83 8.52 6.37
CA PHE A 33 -13.14 8.22 7.76
C PHE A 33 -13.65 9.42 8.58
N LYS A 34 -13.44 10.66 8.08
CA LYS A 34 -13.85 11.91 8.75
C LYS A 34 -13.44 11.96 10.22
N VAL A 35 -12.21 11.51 10.52
CA VAL A 35 -11.76 11.29 11.91
C VAL A 35 -11.63 12.62 12.68
N PRO A 36 -12.10 12.69 13.94
CA PRO A 36 -11.91 13.84 14.81
C PRO A 36 -10.42 14.16 15.04
N LEU A 37 -10.08 15.44 15.16
CA LEU A 37 -8.69 15.92 15.25
C LEU A 37 -7.87 15.19 16.34
N MET A 38 -8.46 14.90 17.49
CA MET A 38 -7.76 14.22 18.60
C MET A 38 -7.27 12.80 18.28
N LYS A 39 -7.88 12.11 17.30
CA LYS A 39 -7.54 10.73 16.92
C LYS A 39 -6.93 10.62 15.52
N ARG A 40 -6.85 11.74 14.79
CA ARG A 40 -6.47 11.79 13.38
C ARG A 40 -5.06 11.23 13.12
N GLU A 41 -4.09 11.61 13.97
CA GLU A 41 -2.70 11.14 13.86
C GLU A 41 -2.59 9.62 14.06
N LYS A 42 -3.27 9.10 15.08
CA LYS A 42 -3.28 7.66 15.39
C LYS A 42 -3.90 6.86 14.26
N VAL A 43 -5.06 7.28 13.73
CA VAL A 43 -5.71 6.58 12.63
C VAL A 43 -4.90 6.69 11.34
N ARG A 44 -4.24 7.82 11.09
CA ARG A 44 -3.31 7.97 9.95
C ARG A 44 -2.15 6.99 10.03
N LEU A 45 -1.57 6.79 11.21
CA LEU A 45 -0.53 5.77 11.42
C LEU A 45 -1.05 4.36 11.12
N TRP A 46 -2.27 4.02 11.55
CA TRP A 46 -2.88 2.72 11.23
C TRP A 46 -3.11 2.53 9.73
N VAL A 47 -3.65 3.54 9.03
CA VAL A 47 -3.88 3.47 7.57
C VAL A 47 -2.56 3.37 6.82
N LYS A 48 -1.53 4.11 7.23
CA LYS A 48 -0.18 3.98 6.67
C LYS A 48 0.40 2.59 6.91
N GLY A 49 0.28 2.07 8.13
CA GLY A 49 0.76 0.72 8.47
C GLY A 49 0.08 -0.34 7.59
N ALA A 50 -1.24 -0.25 7.41
CA ALA A 50 -1.97 -1.14 6.51
C ALA A 50 -1.51 -1.03 5.06
N GLY A 51 -1.32 0.20 4.55
CA GLY A 51 -0.80 0.44 3.20
C GLY A 51 0.61 -0.13 2.99
N ILE A 52 1.49 0.01 3.98
CA ILE A 52 2.85 -0.54 3.94
C ILE A 52 2.81 -2.07 3.89
N LEU A 53 1.96 -2.71 4.70
CA LEU A 53 1.78 -4.16 4.68
C LEU A 53 1.29 -4.65 3.31
N ILE A 54 0.32 -3.96 2.70
CA ILE A 54 -0.17 -4.30 1.34
C ILE A 54 0.95 -4.13 0.31
N ALA A 55 1.72 -3.04 0.39
CA ALA A 55 2.85 -2.81 -0.51
C ALA A 55 3.92 -3.90 -0.33
N LEU A 56 4.23 -4.30 0.91
CA LEU A 56 5.18 -5.38 1.17
C LEU A 56 4.71 -6.71 0.58
N VAL A 57 3.42 -7.04 0.66
CA VAL A 57 2.88 -8.25 0.02
C VAL A 57 3.08 -8.19 -1.49
N GLY A 58 2.73 -7.07 -2.14
CA GLY A 58 2.95 -6.90 -3.58
C GLY A 58 4.44 -6.99 -3.96
N PHE A 59 5.33 -6.44 -3.15
CA PHE A 59 6.78 -6.52 -3.36
C PHE A 59 7.31 -7.95 -3.22
N LEU A 60 6.88 -8.69 -2.20
CA LEU A 60 7.27 -10.09 -2.03
C LEU A 60 6.79 -10.95 -3.20
N MET A 61 5.57 -10.73 -3.69
CA MET A 61 5.07 -11.42 -4.88
C MET A 61 5.89 -11.09 -6.13
N ILE A 62 6.38 -9.85 -6.29
CA ILE A 62 7.30 -9.49 -7.39
C ILE A 62 8.62 -10.25 -7.23
N MET A 63 9.16 -10.33 -6.01
CA MET A 63 10.44 -10.97 -5.72
C MET A 63 10.41 -12.49 -5.82
N GLU A 64 9.31 -13.16 -5.43
CA GLU A 64 9.15 -14.61 -5.57
C GLU A 64 8.96 -15.05 -7.03
N VAL A 65 8.52 -14.13 -7.90
CA VAL A 65 8.36 -14.38 -9.34
C VAL A 65 9.68 -14.21 -10.12
N ILE A 66 10.69 -13.57 -9.52
CA ILE A 66 12.04 -13.38 -10.09
C ILE A 66 12.96 -14.53 -9.66
#